data_AF-A0A953X2S2-F1
#
_entry.id   AF-A0A953X2S2-F1
#
_cell.length_a   1.000
_cell.length_b   1.000
_cell.length_c   1.000
_cell.angle_alpha   90.00
_cell.angle_beta   90.00
_cell.angle_gamma   90.00
#
_symmetry.space_group_name_H-M   'P 1'
#
loop_
_entity.id
_entity.type
_entity.pdbx_description
1 polymer ?
#
loop_
_entity_poly.entity_id
_entity_poly.type
_entity_poly.pdbx_seq_one_letter_code
_entity_poly.pdbx_strand_id
1 'polypeptide(L)'
;MAEPPQSSLATPVYTAADDPARAIGAELQRVFAPIAEDRDLSGVVRVERNGDLIAEGVFGLADAETGRPNQAGTLFDVGSITKSFTATLVLILEQEGLIDRDAEVSQYLPGLALGQPVTVRQVMEHRAGLPRDVPEEEEAEVTAEGIVSWVNQQELLFDPGSDEAYSNVGYRLLAELIETVTGEDFPEVLRAKVFLPADLPDARVAGSAMAAAADVATGYEAGPPPLDLRRPSSARASQGDSGVLLSAAQIIDWVEAIDAGRLAQLIPEGEEPIGNVHIRDYDGVSVIQMQGSTPGGGAGVVYSPADGLSVAYAFNISSYPLWGLERSLFRIGQGETLDNLPSARPQPVALEAAHRGLAGRYLHPQFGPIRIEEDEDGMVLEVESLGFRFYLTPIDGGALHWRTFNTVLAKPEGSASLTGDMQLIGSPAQSFELAPAPEETPAEE
;
A
#
# COMPACT_ATOMS: atom_id res chain seq x y z
N MET A 1 6.13 -0.58 36.82
CA MET A 1 6.28 -0.10 35.44
C MET A 1 7.67 -0.51 35.00
N ALA A 2 7.79 -1.53 34.16
CA ALA A 2 9.07 -1.95 33.62
C ALA A 2 9.48 -0.92 32.54
N GLU A 3 10.76 -0.55 32.50
CA GLU A 3 11.32 0.26 31.41
C GLU A 3 11.01 -0.42 30.06
N PRO A 4 10.71 0.35 28.99
CA PRO A 4 10.55 -0.23 27.67
C PRO A 4 11.85 -0.96 27.29
N PRO A 5 11.76 -2.14 26.65
CA PRO A 5 12.94 -2.87 26.23
C PRO A 5 13.76 -1.97 25.30
N GLN A 6 15.03 -1.75 25.65
CA GLN A 6 15.98 -1.09 24.78
C GLN A 6 16.05 -1.88 23.46
N SER A 7 15.76 -1.21 22.35
CA SER A 7 15.96 -1.70 21.00
C SER A 7 17.37 -2.29 20.89
N SER A 8 17.50 -3.62 20.83
CA SER A 8 18.74 -4.22 20.35
C SER A 8 18.68 -4.17 18.83
N LEU A 9 19.20 -3.08 18.26
CA LEU A 9 19.53 -3.03 16.84
C LEU A 9 20.34 -4.28 16.51
N ALA A 10 19.82 -5.11 15.61
CA ALA A 10 20.62 -6.19 15.02
C ALA A 10 21.86 -5.53 14.42
N THR A 11 23.05 -5.94 14.88
CA THR A 11 24.30 -5.40 14.34
C THR A 11 24.38 -5.83 12.88
N PRO A 12 24.43 -4.89 11.93
CA PRO A 12 24.42 -5.28 10.54
C PRO A 12 25.72 -6.02 10.21
N VAL A 13 25.59 -7.14 9.52
CA VAL A 13 26.71 -7.96 9.07
C VAL A 13 27.34 -7.27 7.86
N TYR A 14 28.24 -6.31 8.09
CA TYR A 14 29.03 -5.68 7.03
C TYR A 14 30.49 -6.15 7.07
N THR A 15 30.94 -6.81 6.01
CA THR A 15 32.36 -7.12 5.80
C THR A 15 33.06 -5.97 5.05
N ALA A 16 33.98 -5.29 5.75
CA ALA A 16 35.02 -4.37 5.27
C ALA A 16 34.60 -3.03 4.60
N ALA A 17 35.45 -2.03 4.78
CA ALA A 17 35.24 -0.61 4.54
C ALA A 17 35.62 -0.18 3.10
N ASP A 18 34.91 0.83 2.60
CA ASP A 18 34.96 1.47 1.25
C ASP A 18 34.08 0.83 0.15
N ASP A 19 33.15 -0.05 0.52
CA ASP A 19 32.18 -0.67 -0.40
C ASP A 19 30.93 0.21 -0.61
N PRO A 20 30.48 0.48 -1.85
CA PRO A 20 29.15 1.04 -2.15
C PRO A 20 28.02 0.42 -1.32
N ALA A 21 28.06 -0.89 -1.05
CA ALA A 21 27.12 -1.58 -0.15
C ALA A 21 27.03 -0.93 1.24
N ARG A 22 28.19 -0.56 1.81
CA ARG A 22 28.26 0.07 3.13
C ARG A 22 27.69 1.48 3.12
N ALA A 23 27.92 2.24 2.05
CA ALA A 23 27.37 3.58 1.90
C ALA A 23 25.84 3.54 1.78
N ILE A 24 25.32 2.63 0.96
CA ILE A 24 23.88 2.40 0.80
C ILE A 24 23.25 1.98 2.13
N GLY A 25 23.82 0.98 2.82
CA GLY A 25 23.32 0.54 4.13
C GLY A 25 23.36 1.63 5.21
N ALA A 26 24.41 2.45 5.23
CA ALA A 26 24.50 3.59 6.14
C ALA A 26 23.46 4.67 5.83
N GLU A 27 23.17 4.90 4.55
CA GLU A 27 22.14 5.85 4.13
C GLU A 27 20.74 5.37 4.47
N LEU A 28 20.43 4.09 4.25
CA LEU A 28 19.18 3.48 4.71
C LEU A 28 19.01 3.65 6.23
N GLN A 29 20.05 3.37 7.01
CA GLN A 29 20.00 3.58 8.46
C GLN A 29 19.76 5.06 8.82
N ARG A 30 20.44 5.99 8.15
CA ARG A 30 20.32 7.43 8.40
C ARG A 30 18.91 7.95 8.11
N VAL A 31 18.28 7.45 7.04
CA VAL A 31 16.94 7.86 6.59
C VAL A 31 15.85 7.26 7.47
N PHE A 32 15.88 5.93 7.69
CA PHE A 32 14.74 5.20 8.25
C PHE A 32 14.80 5.00 9.76
N ALA A 33 15.98 5.02 10.39
CA ALA A 33 16.06 4.78 11.83
C ALA A 33 15.29 5.82 12.67
N PRO A 34 15.38 7.15 12.41
CA PRO A 34 14.60 8.12 13.18
C PRO A 34 13.09 7.93 13.01
N ILE A 35 12.64 7.63 11.79
CA ILE A 35 11.22 7.41 11.48
C ILE A 35 10.70 6.16 12.19
N ALA A 36 11.53 5.12 12.28
CA ALA A 36 11.20 3.90 13.01
C ALA A 36 11.22 4.07 14.54
N GLU A 37 12.14 4.88 15.07
CA GLU A 37 12.16 5.27 16.49
C GLU A 37 10.89 6.03 16.89
N ASP A 38 10.40 6.89 16.00
CA ASP A 38 9.14 7.63 16.13
C ASP A 38 7.88 6.78 15.87
N ARG A 39 8.05 5.48 15.56
CA ARG A 39 6.98 4.52 15.22
C ARG A 39 6.11 4.96 14.03
N ASP A 40 6.66 5.75 13.12
CA ASP A 40 5.96 6.12 11.89
C ASP A 40 6.11 5.05 10.80
N LEU A 41 7.12 4.18 10.94
CA LEU A 41 7.44 3.09 10.02
C LEU A 41 8.08 1.92 10.78
N SER A 42 7.81 0.70 10.33
CA SER A 42 8.44 -0.52 10.86
C SER A 42 8.46 -1.55 9.74
N GLY A 43 9.57 -2.26 9.54
CA GLY A 43 9.67 -3.31 8.51
C GLY A 43 11.05 -3.44 7.90
N VAL A 44 11.12 -3.79 6.62
CA VAL A 44 12.35 -4.14 5.91
C VAL A 44 12.52 -3.29 4.65
N VAL A 45 13.74 -2.81 4.40
CA VAL A 45 14.17 -2.25 3.12
C VAL A 45 15.35 -3.07 2.62
N ARG A 46 15.31 -3.48 1.34
CA ARG A 46 16.31 -4.35 0.73
C ARG A 46 16.76 -3.79 -0.61
N VAL A 47 18.07 -3.83 -0.85
CA VAL A 47 18.72 -3.40 -2.09
C VAL A 47 19.53 -4.57 -2.63
N GLU A 48 19.25 -4.96 -3.86
CA GLU A 48 19.98 -5.99 -4.60
C GLU A 48 20.51 -5.45 -5.91
N ARG A 49 21.62 -6.02 -6.39
CA ARG A 49 22.14 -5.72 -7.71
C ARG A 49 22.62 -6.98 -8.39
N ASN A 50 22.07 -7.28 -9.57
CA ASN A 50 22.36 -8.49 -10.34
C ASN A 50 22.17 -9.79 -9.52
N GLY A 51 21.15 -9.83 -8.66
CA GLY A 51 20.87 -10.95 -7.76
C GLY A 51 21.75 -11.03 -6.50
N ASP A 52 22.71 -10.13 -6.32
CA ASP A 52 23.52 -10.05 -5.11
C ASP A 52 22.92 -9.05 -4.10
N LEU A 53 22.81 -9.46 -2.83
CA LEU A 53 22.42 -8.56 -1.74
C LEU A 53 23.47 -7.47 -1.54
N ILE A 54 23.07 -6.21 -1.71
CA ILE A 54 23.93 -5.04 -1.51
C ILE A 54 23.72 -4.44 -0.12
N ALA A 55 22.48 -4.21 0.28
CA ALA A 55 22.17 -3.67 1.61
C ALA A 55 20.79 -4.12 2.09
N GLU A 56 20.63 -4.23 3.41
CA GLU A 56 19.35 -4.53 4.05
C GLU A 56 19.23 -3.75 5.35
N GLY A 57 18.11 -3.05 5.51
CA GLY A 57 17.71 -2.39 6.74
C GLY A 57 16.49 -3.08 7.32
N VAL A 58 16.59 -3.52 8.58
CA VAL A 58 15.47 -4.10 9.33
C VAL A 58 15.16 -3.19 10.51
N PHE A 59 13.93 -2.69 10.56
CA PHE A 59 13.50 -1.64 11.47
C PHE A 59 12.26 -2.07 12.28
N GLY A 60 12.23 -1.65 13.54
CA GLY A 60 11.05 -1.75 14.39
C GLY A 60 10.56 -3.16 14.71
N LEU A 61 9.26 -3.26 14.98
CA LEU A 61 8.57 -4.45 15.46
C LEU A 61 7.64 -5.02 14.39
N ALA A 62 7.70 -6.33 14.20
CA ALA A 62 6.70 -7.08 13.45
C ALA A 62 5.36 -7.15 14.19
N ASP A 63 5.38 -6.98 15.51
CA ASP A 63 4.18 -6.91 16.35
C ASP A 63 4.49 -6.05 17.58
N ALA A 64 3.83 -4.89 17.67
CA ALA A 64 4.03 -3.91 18.72
C ALA A 64 3.39 -4.33 20.06
N GLU A 65 2.38 -5.20 20.04
CA GLU A 65 1.71 -5.70 21.25
C GLU A 65 2.54 -6.79 21.94
N THR A 66 3.12 -7.70 21.15
CA THR A 66 3.98 -8.77 21.69
C THR A 66 5.45 -8.35 21.81
N GLY A 67 5.84 -7.23 21.19
CA GLY A 67 7.23 -6.76 21.14
C GLY A 67 8.11 -7.57 20.21
N ARG A 68 7.53 -8.36 19.28
CA ARG A 68 8.30 -9.18 18.33
C ARG A 68 9.00 -8.27 17.31
N PRO A 69 10.33 -8.36 17.17
CA PRO A 69 11.06 -7.56 16.19
C PRO A 69 10.80 -8.04 14.76
N ASN A 70 10.90 -7.13 13.79
CA ASN A 70 11.02 -7.51 12.38
C ASN A 70 12.33 -8.28 12.14
N GLN A 71 12.32 -9.13 11.11
CA GLN A 71 13.46 -9.87 10.60
C GLN A 71 13.49 -9.76 9.07
N ALA A 72 14.62 -10.07 8.46
CA ALA A 72 14.78 -10.04 7.00
C ALA A 72 13.68 -10.84 6.25
N GLY A 73 13.33 -12.02 6.78
CA GLY A 73 12.30 -12.90 6.23
C GLY A 73 10.90 -12.68 6.79
N THR A 74 10.64 -11.59 7.52
CA THR A 74 9.28 -11.27 7.96
C THR A 74 8.38 -11.09 6.73
N LEU A 75 7.19 -11.71 6.77
CA LEU A 75 6.20 -11.60 5.70
C LEU A 75 5.25 -10.43 6.00
N PHE A 76 4.94 -9.64 4.98
CA PHE A 76 4.06 -8.48 5.05
C PHE A 76 2.93 -8.65 4.04
N ASP A 77 1.76 -8.13 4.36
CA ASP A 77 0.70 -7.97 3.35
C ASP A 77 1.15 -6.92 2.33
N VAL A 78 1.34 -7.35 1.09
CA VAL A 78 1.87 -6.50 0.02
C VAL A 78 0.78 -5.71 -0.70
N GLY A 79 -0.46 -5.78 -0.22
CA GLY A 79 -1.57 -5.00 -0.75
C GLY A 79 -1.78 -5.26 -2.24
N SER A 80 -1.90 -4.17 -2.99
CA SER A 80 -2.18 -4.21 -4.44
C SER A 80 -1.06 -4.78 -5.31
N ILE A 81 0.12 -5.11 -4.78
CA ILE A 81 1.07 -5.97 -5.51
C ILE A 81 0.41 -7.32 -5.84
N THR A 82 -0.55 -7.78 -5.02
CA THR A 82 -1.39 -8.97 -5.26
C THR A 82 -2.03 -8.99 -6.65
N LYS A 83 -2.38 -7.83 -7.22
CA LYS A 83 -3.01 -7.75 -8.55
C LYS A 83 -2.14 -8.34 -9.65
N SER A 84 -0.82 -8.21 -9.54
CA SER A 84 0.11 -8.77 -10.53
C SER A 84 0.07 -10.30 -10.52
N PHE A 85 -0.13 -10.91 -9.36
CA PHE A 85 -0.33 -12.35 -9.18
C PHE A 85 -1.67 -12.82 -9.76
N THR A 86 -2.75 -12.08 -9.51
CA THR A 86 -4.08 -12.38 -10.06
C THR A 86 -4.11 -12.25 -11.57
N ALA A 87 -3.56 -11.16 -12.11
CA ALA A 87 -3.45 -10.95 -13.55
C ALA A 87 -2.59 -12.05 -14.20
N THR A 88 -1.49 -12.45 -13.56
CA THR A 88 -0.68 -13.59 -13.98
C THR A 88 -1.50 -14.86 -14.11
N LEU A 89 -2.32 -15.19 -13.12
CA LEU A 89 -3.17 -16.37 -13.16
C LEU A 89 -4.16 -16.33 -14.32
N VAL A 90 -4.81 -15.19 -14.55
CA VAL A 90 -5.72 -15.03 -15.69
C VAL A 90 -4.99 -15.35 -17.01
N LEU A 91 -3.77 -14.83 -17.16
CA LEU A 91 -2.99 -15.04 -18.38
C LEU A 91 -2.47 -16.48 -18.54
N ILE A 92 -2.10 -17.15 -17.44
CA ILE A 92 -1.75 -18.58 -17.46
C ILE A 92 -2.97 -19.41 -17.89
N LEU A 93 -4.14 -19.12 -17.33
CA LEU A 93 -5.39 -19.81 -17.67
C LEU A 93 -5.86 -19.51 -19.09
N GLU A 94 -5.56 -18.32 -19.62
CA GLU A 94 -5.73 -18.00 -21.04
C GLU A 94 -4.85 -18.87 -21.93
N GLN A 95 -3.57 -19.03 -21.59
CA GLN A 95 -2.65 -19.92 -22.31
C GLN A 95 -3.09 -21.39 -22.24
N GLU A 96 -3.73 -21.80 -21.15
CA GLU A 96 -4.33 -23.13 -20.98
C GLU A 96 -5.67 -23.29 -21.73
N GLY A 97 -6.21 -22.20 -22.31
CA GLY A 97 -7.48 -22.19 -23.04
C GLY A 97 -8.72 -22.25 -22.14
N LEU A 98 -8.57 -21.97 -20.84
CA LEU A 98 -9.65 -21.94 -19.86
C LEU A 98 -10.33 -20.56 -19.80
N ILE A 99 -9.59 -19.49 -20.12
CA ILE A 99 -10.09 -18.12 -20.19
C ILE A 99 -9.81 -17.56 -21.59
N ASP A 100 -10.73 -16.76 -22.11
CA ASP A 100 -10.54 -15.84 -23.23
C ASP A 100 -10.72 -14.44 -22.66
N ARG A 101 -9.65 -13.63 -22.66
CA ARG A 101 -9.71 -12.29 -22.05
C ARG A 101 -10.65 -11.34 -22.80
N ASP A 102 -10.94 -11.62 -24.07
CA ASP A 102 -11.83 -10.83 -24.90
C ASP A 102 -13.30 -11.32 -24.80
N ALA A 103 -13.54 -12.43 -24.10
CA ALA A 103 -14.88 -12.89 -23.76
C ALA A 103 -15.49 -12.12 -22.58
N GLU A 104 -16.82 -12.10 -22.52
CA GLU A 104 -17.53 -11.46 -21.42
C GLU A 104 -17.27 -12.18 -20.10
N VAL A 105 -16.99 -11.43 -19.04
CA VAL A 105 -16.74 -11.95 -17.67
C VAL A 105 -17.92 -12.77 -17.15
N SER A 106 -19.15 -12.41 -17.56
CA SER A 106 -20.41 -13.11 -17.24
C SER A 106 -20.48 -14.54 -17.79
N GLN A 107 -19.67 -14.89 -18.80
CA GLN A 107 -19.60 -16.26 -19.32
C GLN A 107 -18.92 -17.21 -18.34
N TYR A 108 -18.01 -16.69 -17.52
CA TYR A 108 -17.29 -17.46 -16.51
C TYR A 108 -17.93 -17.39 -15.13
N LEU A 109 -18.74 -16.36 -14.86
CA LEU A 109 -19.40 -16.14 -13.58
C LEU A 109 -20.93 -16.20 -13.74
N PRO A 110 -21.53 -17.41 -13.72
CA PRO A 110 -22.97 -17.56 -13.83
C PRO A 110 -23.71 -16.75 -12.75
N GLY A 111 -24.62 -15.88 -13.18
CA GLY A 111 -25.39 -15.01 -12.29
C GLY A 111 -24.86 -13.58 -12.19
N LEU A 112 -23.67 -13.29 -12.71
CA LEU A 112 -23.19 -11.91 -12.88
C LEU A 112 -23.99 -11.19 -13.97
N ALA A 113 -24.56 -10.03 -13.61
CA ALA A 113 -25.49 -9.26 -14.43
C ALA A 113 -25.16 -7.76 -14.35
N LEU A 114 -24.18 -7.34 -15.14
CA LEU A 114 -23.68 -5.95 -15.17
C LEU A 114 -24.53 -5.00 -16.04
N GLY A 115 -25.59 -5.50 -16.67
CA GLY A 115 -26.43 -4.72 -17.59
C GLY A 115 -25.79 -4.36 -18.94
N GLN A 116 -24.47 -4.46 -19.04
CA GLN A 116 -23.69 -4.25 -20.26
C GLN A 116 -22.62 -5.34 -20.43
N PRO A 117 -22.18 -5.66 -21.67
CA PRO A 117 -21.07 -6.57 -21.91
C PRO A 117 -19.76 -6.00 -21.34
N VAL A 118 -19.15 -6.73 -20.40
CA VAL A 118 -17.83 -6.41 -19.83
C VAL A 118 -16.92 -7.59 -20.11
N THR A 119 -15.76 -7.34 -20.71
CA THR A 119 -14.74 -8.37 -20.97
C THR A 119 -13.82 -8.58 -19.78
N VAL A 120 -13.22 -9.75 -19.66
CA VAL A 120 -12.20 -10.04 -18.63
C VAL A 120 -11.02 -9.05 -18.75
N ARG A 121 -10.60 -8.72 -19.97
CA ARG A 121 -9.58 -7.71 -20.26
C ARG A 121 -9.94 -6.35 -19.64
N GLN A 122 -11.16 -5.86 -19.86
CA GLN A 122 -11.59 -4.58 -19.31
C GLN A 122 -11.59 -4.58 -17.76
N VAL A 123 -11.85 -5.72 -17.13
CA VAL A 123 -11.72 -5.85 -15.67
C VAL A 123 -10.25 -5.75 -15.24
N MET A 124 -9.34 -6.45 -15.92
CA MET A 124 -7.89 -6.42 -15.64
C MET A 124 -7.29 -5.01 -15.81
N GLU A 125 -7.77 -4.27 -16.80
CA GLU A 125 -7.31 -2.92 -17.17
C GLU A 125 -8.03 -1.80 -16.40
N HIS A 126 -8.91 -2.10 -15.44
CA HIS A 126 -9.70 -1.10 -14.71
C HIS A 126 -10.65 -0.25 -15.59
N ARG A 127 -11.04 -0.79 -16.75
CA ARG A 127 -11.94 -0.14 -17.72
C ARG A 127 -13.36 -0.69 -17.71
N ALA A 128 -13.70 -1.50 -16.72
CA ALA A 128 -15.02 -2.13 -16.61
C ALA A 128 -16.13 -1.18 -16.11
N GLY A 129 -15.77 -0.02 -15.55
CA GLY A 129 -16.72 0.88 -14.89
C GLY A 129 -17.19 0.39 -13.52
N LEU A 130 -16.50 -0.60 -12.92
CA LEU A 130 -16.87 -1.13 -11.61
C LEU A 130 -16.52 -0.15 -10.49
N PRO A 131 -17.28 -0.15 -9.37
CA PRO A 131 -16.90 0.60 -8.18
C PRO A 131 -15.48 0.29 -7.71
N ARG A 132 -14.86 1.26 -7.06
CA ARG A 132 -13.48 1.13 -6.59
C ARG A 132 -13.36 0.03 -5.53
N ASP A 133 -14.14 0.13 -4.48
CA ASP A 133 -14.04 -0.63 -3.23
C ASP A 133 -15.44 -1.07 -2.76
N VAL A 134 -15.50 -2.14 -1.99
CA VAL A 134 -16.67 -2.43 -1.14
C VAL A 134 -16.58 -1.49 0.08
N PRO A 135 -17.66 -0.78 0.44
CA PRO A 135 -17.71 0.05 1.64
C PRO A 135 -17.29 -0.73 2.90
N GLU A 136 -16.58 -0.10 3.82
CA GLU A 136 -16.01 -0.78 5.00
C GLU A 136 -17.10 -1.43 5.87
N GLU A 137 -18.26 -0.79 5.98
CA GLU A 137 -19.43 -1.28 6.69
C GLU A 137 -20.05 -2.55 6.07
N GLU A 138 -19.81 -2.80 4.79
CA GLU A 138 -20.32 -3.96 4.05
C GLU A 138 -19.28 -5.08 3.91
N GLU A 139 -17.99 -4.81 4.18
CA GLU A 139 -16.89 -5.76 3.95
C GLU A 139 -17.03 -7.07 4.74
N ALA A 140 -17.65 -7.03 5.93
CA ALA A 140 -17.90 -8.23 6.72
C ALA A 140 -18.97 -9.15 6.10
N GLU A 141 -19.84 -8.60 5.25
CA GLU A 141 -20.97 -9.31 4.64
C GLU A 141 -20.64 -9.80 3.21
N VAL A 142 -19.72 -9.13 2.53
CA VAL A 142 -19.27 -9.50 1.17
C VAL A 142 -18.14 -10.55 1.24
N THR A 143 -18.53 -11.82 1.33
CA THR A 143 -17.61 -12.96 1.13
C THR A 143 -17.11 -13.04 -0.33
N ALA A 144 -16.11 -13.89 -0.62
CA ALA A 144 -15.67 -14.14 -2.01
C ALA A 144 -16.85 -14.55 -2.91
N GLU A 145 -17.66 -15.53 -2.46
CA GLU A 145 -18.91 -15.96 -3.12
C GLU A 145 -19.99 -14.84 -3.17
N GLY A 146 -19.86 -13.83 -2.30
CA GLY A 146 -20.76 -12.68 -2.20
C GLY A 146 -20.45 -11.54 -3.16
N ILE A 147 -19.25 -11.48 -3.75
CA ILE A 147 -18.84 -10.32 -4.57
C ILE A 147 -19.70 -10.18 -5.82
N VAL A 148 -20.08 -11.29 -6.47
CA VAL A 148 -20.98 -11.28 -7.64
C VAL A 148 -22.35 -10.71 -7.25
N SER A 149 -22.88 -11.14 -6.10
CA SER A 149 -24.18 -10.66 -5.60
C SER A 149 -24.14 -9.18 -5.23
N TRP A 150 -23.03 -8.72 -4.66
CA TRP A 150 -22.81 -7.31 -4.34
C TRP A 150 -22.71 -6.45 -5.60
N VAL A 151 -21.89 -6.88 -6.57
CA VAL A 151 -21.69 -6.17 -7.85
C VAL A 151 -22.98 -6.04 -8.65
N ASN A 152 -23.85 -7.06 -8.62
CA ASN A 152 -25.16 -7.01 -9.28
C ASN A 152 -26.11 -5.92 -8.75
N GLN A 153 -25.81 -5.34 -7.59
CA GLN A 153 -26.59 -4.26 -6.97
C GLN A 153 -26.02 -2.88 -7.28
N GLN A 154 -24.90 -2.80 -8.01
CA GLN A 154 -24.20 -1.55 -8.31
C GLN A 154 -24.46 -1.10 -9.74
N GLU A 155 -24.42 0.21 -9.95
CA GLU A 155 -24.35 0.79 -11.29
C GLU A 155 -22.90 0.91 -11.74
N LEU A 156 -22.67 0.74 -13.05
CA LEU A 156 -21.37 1.04 -13.63
C LEU A 156 -21.15 2.56 -13.64
N LEU A 157 -19.94 2.98 -13.29
CA LEU A 157 -19.51 4.38 -13.27
C LEU A 157 -19.51 5.01 -14.68
N PHE A 158 -19.29 4.19 -15.70
CA PHE A 158 -19.23 4.58 -17.11
C PHE A 158 -19.42 3.34 -18.01
N ASP A 159 -19.64 3.56 -19.30
CA ASP A 159 -19.74 2.46 -20.28
C ASP A 159 -18.40 1.69 -20.38
N PRO A 160 -18.39 0.35 -20.31
CA PRO A 160 -17.15 -0.44 -20.33
C PRO A 160 -16.24 -0.11 -21.50
N GLY A 161 -14.97 0.16 -21.20
CA GLY A 161 -13.95 0.54 -22.17
C GLY A 161 -13.94 2.02 -22.55
N SER A 162 -14.94 2.82 -22.16
CA SER A 162 -15.00 4.25 -22.51
C SER A 162 -14.10 5.14 -21.64
N ASP A 163 -13.84 4.73 -20.40
CA ASP A 163 -13.03 5.45 -19.42
C ASP A 163 -12.31 4.44 -18.50
N GLU A 164 -11.64 4.94 -17.46
CA GLU A 164 -10.91 4.15 -16.49
C GLU A 164 -11.21 4.56 -15.05
N ALA A 165 -11.40 3.57 -14.18
CA ALA A 165 -11.47 3.74 -12.74
C ALA A 165 -10.88 2.53 -12.05
N TYR A 166 -9.81 2.76 -11.28
CA TYR A 166 -9.18 1.74 -10.46
C TYR A 166 -10.22 1.00 -9.60
N SER A 167 -10.22 -0.33 -9.66
CA SER A 167 -11.24 -1.17 -9.01
C SER A 167 -10.62 -2.39 -8.35
N ASN A 168 -10.66 -2.42 -7.01
CA ASN A 168 -10.39 -3.59 -6.20
C ASN A 168 -11.50 -4.64 -6.36
N VAL A 169 -12.75 -4.19 -6.48
CA VAL A 169 -13.92 -5.05 -6.78
C VAL A 169 -13.68 -5.88 -8.04
N GLY A 170 -13.14 -5.27 -9.11
CA GLY A 170 -12.80 -5.98 -10.34
C GLY A 170 -11.81 -7.12 -10.12
N TYR A 171 -10.77 -6.92 -9.32
CA TYR A 171 -9.80 -7.97 -9.03
C TYR A 171 -10.31 -9.05 -8.09
N ARG A 172 -11.28 -8.73 -7.21
CA ARG A 172 -12.02 -9.75 -6.45
C ARG A 172 -12.89 -10.61 -7.37
N LEU A 173 -13.54 -10.02 -8.39
CA LEU A 173 -14.24 -10.78 -9.42
C LEU A 173 -13.30 -11.69 -10.23
N LEU A 174 -12.07 -11.24 -10.51
CA LEU A 174 -11.08 -12.09 -11.19
C LEU A 174 -10.67 -13.30 -10.34
N ALA A 175 -10.56 -13.15 -9.02
CA ALA A 175 -10.33 -14.28 -8.12
C ALA A 175 -11.48 -15.29 -8.16
N GLU A 176 -12.73 -14.83 -8.04
CA GLU A 176 -13.93 -15.69 -8.16
C GLU A 176 -13.98 -16.39 -9.54
N LEU A 177 -13.60 -15.68 -10.60
CA LEU A 177 -13.53 -16.24 -11.95
C LEU A 177 -12.50 -17.37 -12.02
N ILE A 178 -11.32 -17.15 -11.47
CA ILE A 178 -10.24 -18.16 -11.39
C ILE A 178 -10.73 -19.39 -10.64
N GLU A 179 -11.35 -19.24 -9.48
CA GLU A 179 -11.90 -20.37 -8.71
C GLU A 179 -12.97 -21.11 -9.52
N THR A 180 -13.86 -20.37 -10.20
CA THR A 180 -14.94 -20.96 -10.99
C THR A 180 -14.43 -21.80 -12.16
N VAL A 181 -13.43 -21.31 -12.91
CA VAL A 181 -12.93 -22.04 -14.10
C VAL A 181 -11.98 -23.19 -13.75
N THR A 182 -11.33 -23.13 -12.58
CA THR A 182 -10.41 -24.17 -12.11
C THR A 182 -11.09 -25.22 -11.23
N GLY A 183 -12.12 -24.82 -10.48
CA GLY A 183 -12.75 -25.64 -9.44
C GLY A 183 -11.89 -25.80 -8.18
N GLU A 184 -10.87 -24.95 -7.99
CA GLU A 184 -9.92 -24.97 -6.87
C GLU A 184 -9.85 -23.58 -6.21
N ASP A 185 -9.60 -23.54 -4.91
CA ASP A 185 -9.50 -22.29 -4.15
C ASP A 185 -8.34 -21.41 -4.67
N PHE A 186 -8.56 -20.10 -4.76
CA PHE A 186 -7.62 -19.12 -5.31
C PHE A 186 -6.22 -19.21 -4.69
N PRO A 187 -6.04 -19.39 -3.36
CA PRO A 187 -4.71 -19.53 -2.77
C PRO A 187 -3.97 -20.77 -3.25
N GLU A 188 -4.67 -21.88 -3.49
CA GLU A 188 -4.09 -23.13 -3.97
C GLU A 188 -3.69 -23.02 -5.45
N VAL A 189 -4.57 -22.44 -6.28
CA VAL A 189 -4.27 -22.15 -7.69
C VAL A 189 -3.06 -21.22 -7.79
N LEU A 190 -3.03 -20.16 -6.98
CA LEU A 190 -1.93 -19.19 -6.98
C LEU A 190 -0.62 -19.83 -6.54
N ARG A 191 -0.66 -20.66 -5.50
CA ARG A 191 0.50 -21.42 -5.06
C ARG A 191 1.04 -22.34 -6.14
N ALA A 192 0.16 -23.13 -6.75
CA ALA A 192 0.54 -24.15 -7.72
C ALA A 192 1.04 -23.57 -9.05
N LYS A 193 0.36 -22.55 -9.58
CA LYS A 193 0.64 -21.99 -10.91
C LYS A 193 1.59 -20.79 -10.90
N VAL A 194 1.76 -20.09 -9.77
CA VAL A 194 2.58 -18.87 -9.70
C VAL A 194 3.69 -18.95 -8.66
N PHE A 195 3.37 -19.15 -7.38
CA PHE A 195 4.41 -19.09 -6.34
C PHE A 195 5.50 -20.15 -6.53
N LEU A 196 5.12 -21.42 -6.77
CA LEU A 196 6.11 -22.49 -6.97
C LEU A 196 6.94 -22.30 -8.26
N PRO A 197 6.36 -22.00 -9.43
CA PRO A 197 7.15 -21.75 -10.64
C PRO A 197 7.99 -20.47 -10.61
N ALA A 198 7.60 -19.47 -9.82
CA ALA A 198 8.36 -18.24 -9.60
C ALA A 198 9.43 -18.37 -8.51
N ASP A 199 9.55 -19.54 -7.87
CA ASP A 199 10.46 -19.80 -6.74
C ASP A 199 10.22 -18.86 -5.54
N LEU A 200 8.95 -18.69 -5.18
CA LEU A 200 8.49 -17.92 -4.03
C LEU A 200 8.01 -18.88 -2.91
N PRO A 201 8.89 -19.66 -2.28
CA PRO A 201 8.51 -20.81 -1.44
C PRO A 201 7.68 -20.41 -0.20
N ASP A 202 7.95 -19.21 0.34
CA ASP A 202 7.33 -18.71 1.57
C ASP A 202 6.10 -17.81 1.31
N ALA A 203 5.77 -17.55 0.04
CA ALA A 203 4.63 -16.72 -0.34
C ALA A 203 3.30 -17.41 0.01
N ARG A 204 2.35 -16.62 0.53
CA ARG A 204 1.05 -17.10 1.03
C ARG A 204 -0.05 -16.09 0.72
N VAL A 205 -1.30 -16.50 0.87
CA VAL A 205 -2.45 -15.60 0.87
C VAL A 205 -3.00 -15.51 2.29
N ALA A 206 -3.21 -14.29 2.80
CA ALA A 206 -3.79 -14.00 4.10
C ALA A 206 -5.16 -14.68 4.26
N GLY A 207 -5.49 -15.11 5.48
CA GLY A 207 -6.73 -15.85 5.75
C GLY A 207 -6.73 -17.33 5.31
N SER A 208 -5.76 -17.77 4.50
CA SER A 208 -5.59 -19.20 4.17
C SER A 208 -5.06 -20.01 5.36
N ALA A 209 -5.25 -21.33 5.34
CA ALA A 209 -4.69 -22.24 6.35
C ALA A 209 -3.15 -22.13 6.46
N MET A 210 -2.47 -21.66 5.42
CA MET A 210 -1.03 -21.46 5.38
C MET A 210 -0.57 -20.16 6.10
N ALA A 211 -1.46 -19.18 6.26
CA ALA A 211 -1.11 -17.84 6.74
C ALA A 211 -1.01 -17.70 8.27
N ALA A 212 -1.46 -18.69 9.05
CA ALA A 212 -1.53 -18.61 10.52
C ALA A 212 -0.16 -18.78 11.23
N ALA A 213 0.85 -17.99 10.85
CA ALA A 213 2.24 -18.20 11.25
C ALA A 213 2.86 -17.02 12.01
N ALA A 214 3.89 -17.35 12.81
CA ALA A 214 4.61 -16.43 13.69
C ALA A 214 5.65 -15.54 12.96
N ASP A 215 5.67 -15.56 11.64
CA ASP A 215 6.59 -14.83 10.74
C ASP A 215 5.88 -13.70 9.96
N VAL A 216 4.55 -13.59 10.05
CA VAL A 216 3.76 -12.52 9.41
C VAL A 216 3.73 -11.28 10.31
N ALA A 217 4.04 -10.11 9.78
CA ALA A 217 3.93 -8.84 10.50
C ALA A 217 2.47 -8.46 10.72
N THR A 218 2.20 -7.87 11.88
CA THR A 218 0.94 -7.20 12.17
C THR A 218 0.99 -5.78 11.64
N GLY A 219 -0.02 -5.38 10.87
CA GLY A 219 -0.21 -3.99 10.47
C GLY A 219 -0.72 -3.10 11.61
N TYR A 220 -0.28 -1.84 11.62
CA TYR A 220 -0.69 -0.79 12.56
C TYR A 220 -0.91 0.56 11.86
N GLU A 221 -1.88 1.32 12.36
CA GLU A 221 -2.08 2.72 12.01
C GLU A 221 -1.64 3.62 13.15
N ALA A 222 -1.51 4.93 12.86
CA ALA A 222 -1.44 5.93 13.90
C ALA A 222 -2.67 5.83 14.80
N GLY A 223 -2.46 5.95 16.11
CA GLY A 223 -3.53 5.88 17.09
C GLY A 223 -3.17 6.66 18.36
N PRO A 224 -4.07 6.71 19.34
CA PRO A 224 -3.82 7.46 20.57
C PRO A 224 -2.72 6.82 21.45
N PRO A 225 -2.15 7.59 22.40
CA PRO A 225 -1.32 7.05 23.47
C PRO A 225 -2.07 5.95 24.27
N PRO A 226 -1.36 5.00 24.91
CA PRO A 226 0.09 4.99 25.13
C PRO A 226 0.91 4.24 24.07
N LEU A 227 0.27 3.43 23.20
CA LEU A 227 0.99 2.74 22.13
C LEU A 227 1.31 3.67 20.97
N ASP A 228 0.51 4.74 20.80
CA ASP A 228 0.64 5.68 19.69
C ASP A 228 0.51 4.96 18.33
N LEU A 229 -0.15 3.80 18.37
CA LEU A 229 -0.41 2.88 17.30
C LEU A 229 -1.71 2.17 17.67
N ARG A 230 -2.52 1.84 16.67
CA ARG A 230 -3.72 1.02 16.82
C ARG A 230 -3.78 -0.03 15.71
N ARG A 231 -4.52 -1.11 15.94
CA ARG A 231 -4.87 -2.04 14.88
C ARG A 231 -5.77 -1.30 13.88
N PRO A 232 -5.63 -1.55 12.57
CA PRO A 232 -6.58 -1.04 11.58
C PRO A 232 -8.00 -1.51 11.91
N SER A 233 -8.99 -0.64 11.66
CA SER A 233 -10.41 -0.93 11.92
C SER A 233 -10.93 -2.12 11.10
N SER A 234 -10.40 -2.30 9.90
CA SER A 234 -10.70 -3.42 9.01
C SER A 234 -9.45 -4.27 8.75
N ALA A 235 -9.44 -5.48 9.29
CA ALA A 235 -8.55 -6.53 8.83
C ALA A 235 -9.13 -7.11 7.54
N ARG A 236 -8.84 -6.47 6.40
CA ARG A 236 -9.28 -6.96 5.08
C ARG A 236 -8.54 -8.24 4.71
N ALA A 237 -9.12 -9.40 5.03
CA ALA A 237 -8.76 -10.64 4.36
C ALA A 237 -9.47 -10.66 3.00
N SER A 238 -8.85 -10.03 1.99
CA SER A 238 -9.34 -10.05 0.61
C SER A 238 -8.50 -10.98 -0.25
N GLN A 239 -9.07 -11.38 -1.39
CA GLN A 239 -8.41 -12.22 -2.39
C GLN A 239 -8.54 -11.58 -3.77
N GLY A 240 -7.52 -11.75 -4.61
CA GLY A 240 -7.49 -11.20 -5.96
C GLY A 240 -6.93 -9.77 -6.03
N ASP A 241 -7.45 -8.86 -5.22
CA ASP A 241 -7.02 -7.45 -5.18
C ASP A 241 -5.91 -7.16 -4.16
N SER A 242 -5.88 -7.92 -3.06
CA SER A 242 -4.95 -7.83 -1.92
C SER A 242 -4.76 -9.21 -1.27
N GLY A 243 -3.92 -9.28 -0.23
CA GLY A 243 -3.83 -10.44 0.66
C GLY A 243 -2.63 -11.35 0.42
N VAL A 244 -1.85 -11.15 -0.65
CA VAL A 244 -0.58 -11.87 -0.79
C VAL A 244 0.41 -11.39 0.29
N LEU A 245 1.09 -12.35 0.91
CA LEU A 245 2.10 -12.13 1.95
C LEU A 245 3.48 -12.46 1.39
N LEU A 246 4.40 -11.49 1.39
CA LEU A 246 5.79 -11.65 0.92
C LEU A 246 6.78 -11.00 1.89
N SER A 247 8.01 -11.49 1.88
CA SER A 247 9.16 -10.76 2.41
C SER A 247 9.68 -9.75 1.38
N ALA A 248 10.50 -8.78 1.81
CA ALA A 248 11.11 -7.80 0.90
C ALA A 248 11.96 -8.47 -0.21
N ALA A 249 12.63 -9.60 0.09
CA ALA A 249 13.37 -10.38 -0.91
C ALA A 249 12.42 -10.98 -1.96
N GLN A 250 11.31 -11.59 -1.53
CA GLN A 250 10.35 -12.19 -2.47
C GLN A 250 9.61 -11.17 -3.35
N ILE A 251 9.50 -9.92 -2.91
CA ILE A 251 9.00 -8.84 -3.78
C ILE A 251 10.00 -8.56 -4.92
N ILE A 252 11.30 -8.60 -4.65
CA ILE A 252 12.35 -8.48 -5.67
C ILE A 252 12.32 -9.68 -6.61
N ASP A 253 12.30 -10.90 -6.07
CA ASP A 253 12.22 -12.13 -6.87
C ASP A 253 11.03 -12.09 -7.84
N TRP A 254 9.90 -11.53 -7.38
CA TRP A 254 8.70 -11.41 -8.19
C TRP A 254 8.82 -10.39 -9.33
N VAL A 255 9.34 -9.18 -9.08
CA VAL A 255 9.50 -8.18 -10.16
C VAL A 255 10.51 -8.63 -11.21
N GLU A 256 11.58 -9.30 -10.78
CA GLU A 256 12.58 -9.86 -11.69
C GLU A 256 12.02 -11.06 -12.48
N ALA A 257 11.13 -11.85 -11.87
CA ALA A 257 10.41 -12.90 -12.58
C ALA A 257 9.51 -12.36 -13.70
N ILE A 258 8.84 -11.22 -13.47
CA ILE A 258 8.03 -10.53 -14.48
C ILE A 258 8.92 -10.06 -15.64
N ASP A 259 10.02 -9.38 -15.36
CA ASP A 259 10.97 -8.85 -16.36
C ASP A 259 11.67 -9.93 -17.19
N ALA A 260 12.04 -11.05 -16.57
CA ALA A 260 12.71 -12.18 -17.24
C ALA A 260 11.84 -12.87 -18.32
N GLY A 261 10.69 -12.30 -18.68
CA GLY A 261 9.83 -12.74 -19.78
C GLY A 261 8.90 -13.87 -19.41
N ARG A 262 8.86 -14.30 -18.14
CA ARG A 262 7.83 -15.24 -17.68
C ARG A 262 6.43 -14.64 -17.86
N LEU A 263 6.32 -13.31 -17.74
CA LEU A 263 5.05 -12.58 -17.69
C LEU A 263 5.08 -11.22 -18.39
N ALA A 264 5.91 -11.05 -19.44
CA ALA A 264 6.11 -9.77 -20.13
C ALA A 264 4.81 -9.08 -20.62
N GLN A 265 3.75 -9.85 -20.83
CA GLN A 265 2.40 -9.35 -21.15
C GLN A 265 1.75 -8.50 -20.05
N LEU A 266 2.31 -8.46 -18.83
CA LEU A 266 1.91 -7.56 -17.75
C LEU A 266 2.54 -6.16 -17.84
N ILE A 267 3.46 -5.95 -18.78
CA ILE A 267 4.18 -4.68 -18.96
C ILE A 267 3.63 -4.00 -20.22
N PRO A 268 2.46 -3.34 -20.17
CA PRO A 268 1.91 -2.69 -21.35
C PRO A 268 2.79 -1.52 -21.80
N GLU A 269 3.07 -1.41 -23.09
CA GLU A 269 3.68 -0.22 -23.68
C GLU A 269 2.62 0.88 -23.87
N GLY A 270 2.74 1.99 -23.14
CA GLY A 270 1.93 3.19 -23.40
C GLY A 270 0.45 3.12 -23.00
N GLU A 271 0.03 2.07 -22.29
CA GLU A 271 -1.29 1.91 -21.68
C GLU A 271 -1.19 1.81 -20.14
N GLU A 272 -2.34 1.75 -19.47
CA GLU A 272 -2.43 1.67 -18.01
C GLU A 272 -2.07 0.25 -17.49
N PRO A 273 -1.46 0.16 -16.31
CA PRO A 273 -0.68 -0.98 -15.89
C PRO A 273 -1.55 -2.18 -15.49
N ILE A 274 -1.49 -3.25 -16.28
CA ILE A 274 -2.13 -4.53 -15.94
C ILE A 274 -1.49 -5.09 -14.68
N GLY A 275 -2.33 -5.49 -13.71
CA GLY A 275 -1.85 -6.12 -12.49
C GLY A 275 -1.02 -5.19 -11.60
N ASN A 276 -1.14 -3.86 -11.74
CA ASN A 276 -0.39 -2.90 -10.95
C ASN A 276 1.14 -2.97 -11.16
N VAL A 277 1.56 -3.28 -12.40
CA VAL A 277 2.97 -3.28 -12.85
C VAL A 277 3.23 -2.05 -13.72
N HIS A 278 4.00 -1.09 -13.21
CA HIS A 278 4.18 0.21 -13.83
C HIS A 278 5.56 0.33 -14.48
N ILE A 279 5.63 0.85 -15.70
CA ILE A 279 6.88 1.38 -16.26
C ILE A 279 6.97 2.87 -15.96
N ARG A 280 8.06 3.29 -15.32
CA ARG A 280 8.31 4.70 -14.96
C ARG A 280 9.67 5.14 -15.48
N ASP A 281 9.81 6.43 -15.73
CA ASP A 281 11.12 7.06 -15.96
C ASP A 281 11.59 7.74 -14.67
N TYR A 282 12.67 7.22 -14.09
CA TYR A 282 13.35 7.81 -12.94
C TYR A 282 14.67 8.41 -13.43
N ASP A 283 14.64 9.72 -13.69
CA ASP A 283 15.83 10.50 -14.06
C ASP A 283 16.53 9.97 -15.33
N GLY A 284 15.73 9.55 -16.32
CA GLY A 284 16.23 8.99 -17.58
C GLY A 284 16.48 7.48 -17.56
N VAL A 285 16.17 6.81 -16.45
CA VAL A 285 16.23 5.35 -16.31
C VAL A 285 14.82 4.77 -16.32
N SER A 286 14.54 3.87 -17.26
CA SER A 286 13.29 3.10 -17.27
C SER A 286 13.31 2.06 -16.16
N VAL A 287 12.33 2.11 -15.26
CA VAL A 287 12.19 1.19 -14.14
C VAL A 287 10.83 0.52 -14.14
N ILE A 288 10.79 -0.72 -13.65
CA ILE A 288 9.56 -1.45 -13.32
C ILE A 288 9.25 -1.15 -11.85
N GLN A 289 8.07 -0.62 -11.57
CA GLN A 289 7.60 -0.29 -10.23
C GLN A 289 6.32 -1.06 -9.91
N MET A 290 6.24 -1.61 -8.70
CA MET A 290 4.99 -2.08 -8.11
C MET A 290 4.87 -1.52 -6.70
N GLN A 291 3.64 -1.20 -6.29
CA GLN A 291 3.37 -0.69 -4.95
C GLN A 291 2.02 -1.20 -4.46
N GLY A 292 1.92 -1.53 -3.18
CA GLY A 292 0.65 -1.82 -2.54
C GLY A 292 0.60 -1.29 -1.13
N SER A 293 -0.61 -0.92 -0.71
CA SER A 293 -0.91 -0.52 0.66
C SER A 293 -2.10 -1.30 1.17
N THR A 294 -2.10 -1.58 2.45
CA THR A 294 -3.24 -2.08 3.20
C THR A 294 -3.45 -1.20 4.43
N PRO A 295 -4.64 -1.21 5.04
CA PRO A 295 -4.78 -0.68 6.38
C PRO A 295 -3.70 -1.28 7.28
N GLY A 296 -2.83 -0.44 7.84
CA GLY A 296 -1.75 -0.86 8.71
C GLY A 296 -0.38 -1.11 8.07
N GLY A 297 -0.21 -0.95 6.75
CA GLY A 297 1.11 -1.12 6.14
C GLY A 297 1.15 -0.95 4.63
N GLY A 298 2.25 -1.37 4.05
CA GLY A 298 2.42 -1.40 2.61
C GLY A 298 3.80 -1.82 2.18
N ALA A 299 3.92 -2.13 0.90
CA ALA A 299 5.13 -2.64 0.29
C ALA A 299 5.30 -2.05 -1.10
N GLY A 300 6.53 -2.07 -1.60
CA GLY A 300 6.84 -1.56 -2.91
C GLY A 300 8.17 -2.07 -3.40
N VAL A 301 8.36 -1.99 -4.72
CA VAL A 301 9.62 -2.30 -5.39
C VAL A 301 9.81 -1.42 -6.59
N VAL A 302 11.06 -1.07 -6.82
CA VAL A 302 11.56 -0.46 -8.05
C VAL A 302 12.73 -1.29 -8.55
N TYR A 303 12.68 -1.65 -9.83
CA TYR A 303 13.69 -2.46 -10.48
C TYR A 303 14.12 -1.80 -11.79
N SER A 304 15.43 -1.61 -11.98
CA SER A 304 16.03 -1.17 -13.25
C SER A 304 16.66 -2.39 -13.93
N PRO A 305 16.04 -2.94 -14.99
CA PRO A 305 16.67 -4.01 -15.77
C PRO A 305 18.01 -3.60 -16.40
N ALA A 306 18.15 -2.31 -16.74
CA ALA A 306 19.37 -1.79 -17.35
C ALA A 306 20.56 -1.79 -16.38
N ASP A 307 20.32 -1.51 -15.10
CA ASP A 307 21.36 -1.47 -14.05
C ASP A 307 21.44 -2.78 -13.24
N GLY A 308 20.47 -3.67 -13.43
CA GLY A 308 20.23 -4.84 -12.59
C GLY A 308 19.95 -4.46 -11.13
N LEU A 309 19.44 -3.26 -10.84
CA LEU A 309 19.27 -2.73 -9.48
C LEU A 309 17.81 -2.89 -9.04
N SER A 310 17.60 -3.64 -7.95
CA SER A 310 16.31 -3.86 -7.32
C SER A 310 16.30 -3.23 -5.94
N VAL A 311 15.27 -2.43 -5.62
CA VAL A 311 15.07 -1.89 -4.28
C VAL A 311 13.64 -2.14 -3.86
N ALA A 312 13.44 -2.91 -2.79
CA ALA A 312 12.13 -3.20 -2.23
C ALA A 312 12.02 -2.73 -0.79
N TYR A 313 10.79 -2.42 -0.39
CA TYR A 313 10.43 -2.21 1.01
C TYR A 313 9.14 -2.95 1.35
N ALA A 314 9.00 -3.30 2.63
CA ALA A 314 7.78 -3.84 3.18
C ALA A 314 7.63 -3.37 4.62
N PHE A 315 6.54 -2.67 4.93
CA PHE A 315 6.31 -2.03 6.21
C PHE A 315 4.96 -2.42 6.81
N ASN A 316 4.92 -2.50 8.14
CA ASN A 316 3.75 -2.85 8.94
C ASN A 316 3.27 -1.70 9.84
N ILE A 317 3.53 -0.47 9.41
CA ILE A 317 2.90 0.75 9.95
C ILE A 317 2.53 1.66 8.77
N SER A 318 1.28 2.12 8.70
CA SER A 318 0.80 3.07 7.68
C SER A 318 0.74 4.52 8.21
N SER A 319 1.81 4.96 8.85
CA SER A 319 1.93 6.29 9.49
C SER A 319 3.01 7.17 8.86
N TYR A 320 3.58 6.75 7.73
CA TYR A 320 4.51 7.54 6.92
C TYR A 320 4.14 7.38 5.45
N PRO A 321 4.32 8.38 4.58
CA PRO A 321 3.88 8.27 3.20
C PRO A 321 4.75 7.28 2.45
N LEU A 322 4.10 6.28 1.87
CA LEU A 322 4.75 5.29 1.02
C LEU A 322 4.79 5.74 -0.44
N TRP A 323 3.90 6.64 -0.86
CA TRP A 323 3.84 7.14 -2.23
C TRP A 323 5.06 8.00 -2.58
N GLY A 324 5.81 7.56 -3.61
CA GLY A 324 7.01 8.24 -4.09
C GLY A 324 8.28 7.87 -3.33
N LEU A 325 8.17 7.01 -2.30
CA LEU A 325 9.31 6.50 -1.55
C LEU A 325 10.23 5.67 -2.45
N GLU A 326 9.67 4.97 -3.43
CA GLU A 326 10.39 4.13 -4.39
C GLU A 326 11.46 4.93 -5.13
N ARG A 327 11.16 6.16 -5.56
CA ARG A 327 12.15 7.00 -6.26
C ARG A 327 13.30 7.42 -5.34
N SER A 328 12.99 7.77 -4.10
CA SER A 328 14.01 8.08 -3.08
C SER A 328 14.87 6.86 -2.77
N LEU A 329 14.25 5.68 -2.61
CA LEU A 329 14.93 4.41 -2.40
C LEU A 329 15.78 3.98 -3.60
N PHE A 330 15.31 4.21 -4.82
CA PHE A 330 16.07 3.96 -6.05
C PHE A 330 17.36 4.77 -6.08
N ARG A 331 17.27 6.07 -5.78
CA ARG A 331 18.43 6.97 -5.68
C ARG A 331 19.41 6.50 -4.61
N ILE A 332 18.92 6.10 -3.44
CA ILE A 332 19.76 5.48 -2.40
C ILE A 332 20.43 4.21 -2.94
N GLY A 333 19.71 3.33 -3.64
CA GLY A 333 20.25 2.12 -4.27
C GLY A 333 21.28 2.38 -5.38
N GLN A 334 21.22 3.56 -6.02
CA GLN A 334 22.24 4.05 -6.94
C GLN A 334 23.48 4.61 -6.22
N GLY A 335 23.44 4.72 -4.89
CA GLY A 335 24.52 5.22 -4.04
C GLY A 335 24.42 6.71 -3.73
N GLU A 336 23.27 7.36 -4.01
CA GLU A 336 23.05 8.76 -3.65
C GLU A 336 22.76 8.92 -2.16
N THR A 337 23.24 10.03 -1.60
CA THR A 337 22.80 10.53 -0.28
C THR A 337 21.66 11.52 -0.48
N LEU A 338 20.55 11.35 0.24
CA LEU A 338 19.39 12.23 0.13
C LEU A 338 19.56 13.49 0.99
N ASP A 339 19.37 14.67 0.39
CA ASP A 339 19.48 15.95 1.10
C ASP A 339 18.21 16.28 1.91
N ASN A 340 17.02 15.94 1.39
CA ASN A 340 15.73 16.24 2.02
C ASN A 340 15.29 15.05 2.86
N LEU A 341 15.53 15.12 4.17
CA LEU A 341 14.94 14.21 5.15
C LEU A 341 13.71 14.84 5.80
N PRO A 342 12.72 14.04 6.24
CA PRO A 342 11.64 14.56 7.06
C PRO A 342 12.19 15.20 8.34
N SER A 343 11.50 16.23 8.82
CA SER A 343 11.71 16.70 10.20
C SER A 343 11.39 15.58 11.19
N ALA A 344 12.05 15.61 12.34
CA ALA A 344 11.71 14.75 13.47
C ALA A 344 10.22 14.87 13.82
N ARG A 345 9.61 13.76 14.24
CA ARG A 345 8.20 13.75 14.61
C ARG A 345 7.95 14.71 15.78
N PRO A 346 6.93 15.61 15.68
CA PRO A 346 6.55 16.44 16.81
C PRO A 346 6.06 15.59 17.98
N GLN A 347 6.38 16.01 19.21
CA GLN A 347 6.00 15.25 20.40
C GLN A 347 4.49 15.30 20.63
N PRO A 348 3.81 14.15 20.82
CA PRO A 348 2.39 14.12 21.14
C PRO A 348 2.08 14.79 22.48
N VAL A 349 0.96 15.50 22.55
CA VAL A 349 0.42 16.10 23.78
C VAL A 349 -1.01 15.62 24.04
N ALA A 350 -1.57 15.96 25.20
CA ALA A 350 -2.96 15.65 25.49
C ALA A 350 -3.93 16.44 24.58
N LEU A 351 -5.06 15.84 24.25
CA LEU A 351 -6.08 16.50 23.42
C LEU A 351 -6.81 17.62 24.17
N GLU A 352 -6.51 18.87 23.81
CA GLU A 352 -7.10 20.08 24.41
C GLU A 352 -8.16 20.78 23.54
N ALA A 353 -8.82 21.81 24.09
CA ALA A 353 -9.84 22.59 23.38
C ALA A 353 -9.31 23.32 22.13
N ALA A 354 -8.03 23.72 22.14
CA ALA A 354 -7.41 24.37 20.98
C ALA A 354 -7.39 23.45 19.75
N HIS A 355 -7.02 22.17 19.95
CA HIS A 355 -7.04 21.13 18.91
C HIS A 355 -8.45 20.89 18.36
N ARG A 356 -9.45 20.79 19.25
CA ARG A 356 -10.86 20.63 18.84
C ARG A 356 -11.36 21.80 17.99
N GLY A 357 -10.77 22.99 18.16
CA GLY A 357 -11.05 24.16 17.34
C GLY A 357 -10.61 24.06 15.86
N LEU A 358 -9.85 23.01 15.49
CA LEU A 358 -9.49 22.70 14.11
C LEU A 358 -10.56 21.86 13.40
N ALA A 359 -11.53 21.30 14.13
CA ALA A 359 -12.64 20.54 13.53
C ALA A 359 -13.39 21.39 12.49
N GLY A 360 -13.79 20.77 11.39
CA GLY A 360 -14.45 21.42 10.26
C GLY A 360 -14.22 20.70 8.94
N ARG A 361 -14.88 21.20 7.89
CA ARG A 361 -14.72 20.71 6.53
C ARG A 361 -13.86 21.69 5.73
N TYR A 362 -12.86 21.17 5.02
CA TYR A 362 -11.88 21.98 4.29
C TYR A 362 -11.64 21.43 2.89
N LEU A 363 -11.10 22.26 2.00
CA LEU A 363 -10.65 21.84 0.68
C LEU A 363 -9.14 21.61 0.69
N HIS A 364 -8.73 20.35 0.58
CA HIS A 364 -7.34 19.96 0.37
C HIS A 364 -6.97 20.12 -1.12
N PRO A 365 -5.82 20.75 -1.46
CA PRO A 365 -5.46 21.02 -2.85
C PRO A 365 -5.29 19.77 -3.71
N GLN A 366 -4.94 18.64 -3.08
CA GLN A 366 -4.73 17.36 -3.78
C GLN A 366 -5.87 16.36 -3.60
N PHE A 367 -6.60 16.41 -2.48
CA PHE A 367 -7.59 15.39 -2.12
C PHE A 367 -9.04 15.87 -2.25
N GLY A 368 -9.22 17.16 -2.55
CA GLY A 368 -10.54 17.77 -2.56
C GLY A 368 -11.08 17.90 -1.13
N PRO A 369 -12.39 17.70 -0.93
CA PRO A 369 -12.99 17.84 0.40
C PRO A 369 -12.41 16.88 1.43
N ILE A 370 -12.05 17.43 2.58
CA ILE A 370 -11.65 16.69 3.77
C ILE A 370 -12.48 17.14 4.97
N ARG A 371 -12.71 16.24 5.91
CA ARG A 371 -13.40 16.52 7.17
C ARG A 371 -12.48 16.22 8.34
N ILE A 372 -12.35 17.16 9.26
CA ILE A 372 -11.67 16.96 10.55
C ILE A 372 -12.73 16.96 11.65
N GLU A 373 -12.76 15.91 12.45
CA GLU A 373 -13.72 15.75 13.55
C GLU A 373 -13.09 15.03 14.75
N GLU A 374 -13.80 15.03 15.87
CA GLU A 374 -13.44 14.25 17.07
C GLU A 374 -14.34 13.01 17.14
N ASP A 375 -13.74 11.83 17.26
CA ASP A 375 -14.42 10.57 17.52
C ASP A 375 -14.03 9.98 18.90
N GLU A 376 -14.26 8.69 19.11
CA GLU A 376 -13.93 8.02 20.37
C GLU A 376 -12.42 7.89 20.63
N ASP A 377 -11.59 7.85 19.59
CA ASP A 377 -10.14 7.70 19.66
C ASP A 377 -9.41 9.05 19.70
N GLY A 378 -10.04 10.11 19.17
CA GLY A 378 -9.55 11.48 19.23
C GLY A 378 -9.85 12.27 17.96
N MET A 379 -8.90 13.10 17.50
CA MET A 379 -9.08 13.85 16.27
C MET A 379 -8.79 12.96 15.06
N VAL A 380 -9.66 13.00 14.07
CA VAL A 380 -9.50 12.26 12.81
C VAL A 380 -9.68 13.17 11.60
N LEU A 381 -9.04 12.79 10.50
CA LEU A 381 -9.20 13.39 9.18
C LEU A 381 -9.77 12.34 8.24
N GLU A 382 -10.88 12.65 7.59
CA GLU A 382 -11.49 11.88 6.53
C GLU A 382 -11.26 12.57 5.18
N VAL A 383 -10.79 11.83 4.18
CA VAL A 383 -10.79 12.24 2.77
C VAL A 383 -12.08 11.73 2.15
N GLU A 384 -13.08 12.61 2.03
CA GLU A 384 -14.46 12.23 1.68
C GLU A 384 -14.56 11.54 0.31
N SER A 385 -13.72 11.94 -0.64
CA SER A 385 -13.70 11.38 -2.00
C SER A 385 -13.15 9.95 -2.09
N LEU A 386 -12.36 9.54 -1.10
CA LEU A 386 -11.66 8.25 -1.08
C LEU A 386 -12.09 7.36 0.09
N GLY A 387 -12.88 7.89 1.04
CA GLY A 387 -13.25 7.21 2.28
C GLY A 387 -12.06 6.92 3.20
N PHE A 388 -10.90 7.53 2.96
CA PHE A 388 -9.73 7.30 3.80
C PHE A 388 -9.84 8.08 5.10
N ARG A 389 -9.60 7.41 6.23
CA ARG A 389 -9.66 8.00 7.56
C ARG A 389 -8.33 7.86 8.28
N PHE A 390 -7.85 8.95 8.87
CA PHE A 390 -6.55 9.02 9.53
C PHE A 390 -6.68 9.62 10.94
N TYR A 391 -6.04 8.99 11.92
CA TYR A 391 -5.84 9.59 13.22
C TYR A 391 -4.90 10.80 13.12
N LEU A 392 -5.28 11.92 13.74
CA LEU A 392 -4.49 13.13 13.86
C LEU A 392 -3.91 13.23 15.28
N THR A 393 -2.59 13.28 15.37
CA THR A 393 -1.90 13.37 16.67
C THR A 393 -1.94 14.80 17.20
N PRO A 394 -2.49 15.05 18.40
CA PRO A 394 -2.40 16.37 19.05
C PRO A 394 -0.95 16.71 19.40
N ILE A 395 -0.50 17.92 19.07
CA ILE A 395 0.86 18.40 19.31
C ILE A 395 0.86 19.82 19.90
N ASP A 396 1.99 20.27 20.44
CA ASP A 396 2.12 21.61 21.04
C ASP A 396 1.60 22.74 20.13
N GLY A 397 1.08 23.80 20.75
CA GLY A 397 0.55 24.97 20.03
C GLY A 397 -0.89 24.81 19.52
N GLY A 398 -1.59 23.74 19.90
CA GLY A 398 -2.97 23.49 19.47
C GLY A 398 -3.06 22.99 18.03
N ALA A 399 -1.96 22.45 17.49
CA ALA A 399 -1.86 21.93 16.13
C ALA A 399 -2.08 20.41 16.10
N LEU A 400 -2.39 19.87 14.92
CA LEU A 400 -2.60 18.46 14.68
C LEU A 400 -1.56 17.94 13.70
N HIS A 401 -0.90 16.83 14.01
CA HIS A 401 0.05 16.17 13.12
C HIS A 401 -0.63 15.01 12.39
N TRP A 402 -0.71 15.15 11.07
CA TRP A 402 -1.12 14.10 10.16
C TRP A 402 0.10 13.27 9.76
N ARG A 403 0.31 12.18 10.50
CA ARG A 403 1.54 11.36 10.42
C ARG A 403 1.77 10.77 9.03
N THR A 404 0.72 10.24 8.38
CA THR A 404 0.79 9.62 7.04
C THR A 404 1.39 10.51 5.96
N PHE A 405 1.39 11.84 6.12
CA PHE A 405 2.05 12.76 5.20
C PHE A 405 3.10 13.63 5.89
N ASN A 406 3.45 13.33 7.14
CA ASN A 406 4.28 14.17 7.99
C ASN A 406 3.89 15.66 7.89
N THR A 407 2.59 15.93 8.05
CA THR A 407 2.01 17.26 7.85
C THR A 407 1.55 17.84 9.18
N VAL A 408 2.01 19.04 9.51
CA VAL A 408 1.47 19.81 10.65
C VAL A 408 0.32 20.68 10.17
N LEU A 409 -0.86 20.48 10.75
CA LEU A 409 -2.07 21.26 10.52
C LEU A 409 -2.27 22.24 11.67
N ALA A 410 -2.33 23.53 11.36
CA ALA A 410 -2.52 24.59 12.36
C ALA A 410 -3.56 25.60 11.90
N LYS A 411 -4.16 26.32 12.86
CA LYS A 411 -5.11 27.40 12.58
C LYS A 411 -4.49 28.75 12.97
N PRO A 412 -4.14 29.61 12.00
CA PRO A 412 -3.66 30.95 12.32
C PRO A 412 -4.70 31.77 13.10
N GLU A 413 -4.23 32.64 14.00
CA GLU A 413 -5.12 33.46 14.83
C GLU A 413 -6.04 34.35 13.96
N GLY A 414 -7.35 34.26 14.21
CA GLY A 414 -8.36 34.99 13.45
C GLY A 414 -8.67 34.46 12.04
N SER A 415 -8.05 33.34 11.62
CA SER A 415 -8.31 32.69 10.34
C SER A 415 -9.44 31.66 10.42
N ALA A 416 -10.22 31.54 9.35
CA ALA A 416 -11.15 30.43 9.16
C ALA A 416 -10.47 29.22 8.49
N SER A 417 -9.41 29.45 7.71
CA SER A 417 -8.61 28.42 7.04
C SER A 417 -7.56 27.81 7.97
N LEU A 418 -7.15 26.57 7.67
CA LEU A 418 -5.96 25.96 8.25
C LEU A 418 -4.75 26.14 7.33
N THR A 419 -3.56 26.03 7.91
CA THR A 419 -2.30 25.86 7.17
C THR A 419 -1.80 24.44 7.34
N GLY A 420 -1.25 23.86 6.28
CA GLY A 420 -0.56 22.58 6.29
C GLY A 420 0.90 22.76 5.89
N ASP A 421 1.82 22.28 6.74
CA ASP A 421 3.26 22.24 6.47
C ASP A 421 3.72 20.78 6.38
N MET A 422 4.13 20.35 5.18
CA MET A 422 4.44 18.96 4.83
C MET A 422 5.93 18.79 4.52
N GLN A 423 6.55 17.73 5.04
CA GLN A 423 7.96 17.38 4.80
C GLN A 423 8.17 15.88 4.58
N LEU A 424 8.51 15.47 3.36
CA LEU A 424 8.67 14.06 2.98
C LEU A 424 10.12 13.73 2.58
N ILE A 425 10.51 12.47 2.73
CA ILE A 425 11.81 11.97 2.23
C ILE A 425 11.94 12.30 0.73
N GLY A 426 13.08 12.90 0.36
CA GLY A 426 13.45 13.15 -1.02
C GLY A 426 12.66 14.28 -1.71
N SER A 427 11.70 14.91 -1.00
CA SER A 427 10.86 15.98 -1.54
C SER A 427 11.15 17.32 -0.86
N PRO A 428 11.07 18.46 -1.57
CA PRO A 428 11.11 19.76 -0.94
C PRO A 428 9.96 19.93 0.05
N ALA A 429 10.18 20.69 1.13
CA ALA A 429 9.11 21.08 2.03
C ALA A 429 8.01 21.86 1.27
N GLN A 430 6.75 21.58 1.59
CA GLN A 430 5.58 22.20 0.97
C GLN A 430 4.68 22.80 2.05
N SER A 431 4.21 24.01 1.80
CA SER A 431 3.20 24.66 2.64
C SER A 431 1.96 24.93 1.80
N PHE A 432 0.78 24.71 2.36
CA PHE A 432 -0.49 24.93 1.69
C PHE A 432 -1.55 25.47 2.67
N GLU A 433 -2.61 26.05 2.12
CA GLU A 433 -3.77 26.50 2.87
C GLU A 433 -4.95 25.56 2.61
N LEU A 434 -5.72 25.29 3.67
CA LEU A 434 -6.95 24.53 3.64
C LEU A 434 -8.11 25.50 3.88
N ALA A 435 -8.71 25.97 2.78
CA ALA A 435 -9.86 26.86 2.84
C ALA A 435 -11.10 26.09 3.36
N PRO A 436 -12.01 26.74 4.10
CA PRO A 436 -13.28 26.14 4.47
C PRO A 436 -14.05 25.66 3.23
N ALA A 437 -14.52 24.42 3.26
CA ALA A 437 -15.41 23.89 2.24
C ALA A 437 -16.86 24.30 2.57
N PRO A 438 -17.71 24.61 1.57
CA PRO A 438 -19.14 24.78 1.80
C PRO A 438 -19.73 23.49 2.40
N GLU A 439 -20.75 23.59 3.24
CA GLU A 439 -21.53 22.41 3.62
C GLU A 439 -22.19 21.81 2.37
N GLU A 440 -22.34 20.48 2.34
CA GLU A 440 -23.14 19.86 1.29
C GLU A 440 -24.57 20.40 1.40
N THR A 441 -25.03 21.10 0.36
CA THR A 441 -26.47 21.23 0.15
C THR A 441 -26.99 19.82 -0.11
N PRO A 442 -27.90 19.29 0.73
CA PRO A 442 -28.52 18.00 0.42
C PRO A 442 -29.12 18.11 -0.99
N ALA A 443 -28.85 17.10 -1.82
CA ALA A 443 -29.45 17.00 -3.13
C ALA A 443 -30.97 17.15 -2.97
N GLU A 444 -31.56 18.15 -3.63
CA GLU A 444 -33.01 18.29 -3.65
C GLU A 444 -33.58 17.00 -4.26
N GLU A 445 -34.36 16.26 -3.45
CA GLU A 445 -35.02 14.99 -3.79
C GLU A 445 -35.90 15.06 -5.06
#